data_AF-A0A9E1YLF1-F1
#
_entry.id   AF-A0A9E1YLF1-F1
#
_cell.length_a   1.000
_cell.length_b   1.000
_cell.length_c   1.000
_cell.angle_alpha   90.00
_cell.angle_beta   90.00
_cell.angle_gamma   90.00
#
_symmetry.space_group_name_H-M   'P 1'
#
loop_
_entity.id
_entity.type
_entity.pdbx_description
1 polymer ?
#
loop_
_entity_poly.entity_id
_entity_poly.type
_entity_poly.pdbx_seq_one_letter_code
_entity_poly.pdbx_strand_id
1 'polypeptide(L)'
;HIPVNKKIIFKMRSQDVLHSAYMPHFRAQMNCVPGMITEFSFTPTKTTAEMRMNSDIAAKVERINKIRYDNNQKLLAKGEEGLDPYQFDYLLLCAKICGTSHYNMQMKIVVDTEKDYNKWISSQSAFSSIMQ
;
A
#
# COMPACT_ATOMS: atom_id res chain seq x y z
N HIS A 1 -7.34 4.40 2.00
CA HIS A 1 -7.34 5.64 1.22
C HIS A 1 -7.03 6.80 2.15
N ILE A 2 -6.30 7.83 1.68
CA ILE A 2 -5.98 9.06 2.43
C ILE A 2 -6.03 10.28 1.48
N PRO A 3 -6.42 11.48 1.96
CA PRO A 3 -6.44 12.67 1.12
C PRO A 3 -5.04 13.28 0.93
N VAL A 4 -4.75 13.75 -0.28
CA VAL A 4 -3.56 14.55 -0.61
C VAL A 4 -3.56 15.89 0.13
N ASN A 5 -2.38 16.43 0.45
CA ASN A 5 -2.16 17.73 1.09
C ASN A 5 -2.78 17.91 2.48
N LYS A 6 -3.22 16.83 3.12
CA LYS A 6 -3.67 16.85 4.52
C LYS A 6 -2.72 16.08 5.41
N LYS A 7 -2.42 16.64 6.59
CA LYS A 7 -1.62 15.96 7.61
C LYS A 7 -2.41 14.78 8.16
N ILE A 8 -1.87 13.59 8.01
CA ILE A 8 -2.44 12.36 8.55
C ILE A 8 -1.59 11.92 9.74
N ILE A 9 -2.26 11.61 10.86
CA ILE A 9 -1.62 11.03 12.04
C ILE A 9 -1.94 9.55 12.05
N PHE A 10 -0.91 8.72 11.85
CA PHE A 10 -1.03 7.28 11.96
C PHE A 10 -0.77 6.87 13.41
N LYS A 11 -1.77 6.25 14.04
CA LYS A 11 -1.64 5.63 15.35
C LYS A 11 -1.69 4.13 15.17
N MET A 12 -0.62 3.46 15.55
CA MET A 12 -0.46 2.03 15.30
C MET A 12 -0.16 1.31 16.62
N ARG A 13 -0.69 0.10 16.74
CA ARG A 13 -0.37 -0.83 17.82
C ARG A 13 -0.35 -2.24 17.25
N SER A 14 0.47 -3.10 17.83
CA SER A 14 0.35 -4.53 17.57
C SER A 14 -0.60 -5.18 18.57
N GLN A 15 -1.30 -6.23 18.15
CA GLN A 15 -2.13 -7.06 19.02
C GLN A 15 -1.41 -8.35 19.46
N ASP A 16 -0.33 -8.73 18.78
CA ASP A 16 0.36 -10.00 18.96
C ASP A 16 1.86 -9.82 19.23
N VAL A 17 2.66 -9.62 18.19
CA VAL A 17 4.13 -9.56 18.22
C VAL A 17 4.65 -8.25 17.66
N LEU A 18 5.97 -8.03 17.68
CA LEU A 18 6.54 -6.81 17.13
C LEU A 18 6.44 -6.80 15.59
N HIS A 19 5.82 -5.75 15.03
CA HIS A 19 5.83 -5.46 13.60
C HIS A 19 6.57 -4.15 13.32
N SER A 20 6.78 -3.82 12.05
CA SER A 20 7.30 -2.52 11.64
C SER A 20 6.61 -2.05 10.37
N ALA A 21 5.75 -1.04 10.51
CA ALA A 21 5.05 -0.42 9.41
C ALA A 21 6.04 0.42 8.58
N TYR A 22 6.40 -0.09 7.41
CA TYR A 22 7.35 0.54 6.50
C TYR A 22 6.64 1.04 5.25
N MET A 23 6.84 2.31 4.93
CA MET A 23 6.26 2.97 3.77
C MET A 23 7.39 3.49 2.87
N PRO A 24 7.90 2.67 1.92
CA PRO A 24 9.12 2.96 1.19
C PRO A 24 9.10 4.31 0.46
N HIS A 25 7.98 4.62 -0.18
CA HIS A 25 7.81 5.82 -1.00
C HIS A 25 7.71 7.10 -0.16
N PHE A 26 7.30 6.99 1.10
CA PHE A 26 7.22 8.11 2.03
C PHE A 26 8.47 8.21 2.91
N ARG A 27 9.45 7.29 2.74
CA ARG A 27 10.65 7.17 3.57
C ARG A 27 10.33 7.17 5.07
N ALA A 28 9.20 6.56 5.41
CA ALA A 28 8.68 6.52 6.77
C ALA A 28 8.67 5.08 7.27
N GLN A 29 9.05 4.88 8.52
CA GLN A 29 9.00 3.60 9.20
C GLN A 29 8.66 3.82 10.67
N MET A 30 7.79 2.97 11.22
CA MET A 30 7.47 2.97 12.65
C MET A 30 7.25 1.55 13.15
N ASN A 31 7.82 1.21 14.30
CA ASN A 31 7.57 -0.07 14.94
C ASN A 31 6.16 -0.11 15.54
N CYS A 32 5.45 -1.21 15.35
CA CYS A 32 4.17 -1.48 16.01
C CYS A 32 4.44 -2.44 17.17
N VAL A 33 4.45 -1.92 18.39
CA VAL A 33 4.86 -2.63 19.60
C VAL A 33 3.61 -3.09 20.37
N PRO A 34 3.54 -4.35 20.83
CA PRO A 34 2.48 -4.78 21.73
C PRO A 34 2.49 -3.97 23.05
N GLY A 35 1.32 -3.50 23.49
CA GLY A 35 1.17 -2.79 24.77
C GLY A 35 1.39 -1.27 24.74
N MET A 36 1.80 -0.68 23.61
CA MET A 36 1.85 0.78 23.45
C MET A 36 1.38 1.24 22.06
N ILE A 37 0.85 2.47 22.00
CA ILE A 37 0.52 3.11 20.73
C ILE A 37 1.76 3.88 20.28
N THR A 38 2.25 3.55 19.09
CA THR A 38 3.24 4.37 18.40
C THR A 38 2.52 5.28 17.40
N GLU A 39 3.06 6.46 17.19
CA GLU A 39 2.48 7.41 16.26
C GLU A 39 3.54 8.11 15.41
N PHE A 40 3.15 8.42 14.18
CA PHE A 40 3.88 9.35 13.32
C PHE A 40 2.89 10.08 12.44
N SER A 41 3.32 11.22 11.92
CA SER A 41 2.48 12.00 11.00
C SER A 41 3.20 12.24 9.69
N PHE A 42 2.45 12.24 8.59
CA PHE A 42 2.96 12.67 7.30
C PHE A 42 1.86 13.37 6.49
N THR A 43 2.28 14.20 5.54
CA THR A 43 1.40 14.87 4.59
C THR A 43 1.76 14.41 3.17
N PRO A 44 0.92 13.61 2.49
CA PRO A 44 1.19 13.22 1.12
C PRO A 44 1.08 14.43 0.19
N THR A 45 2.01 14.58 -0.75
CA THR A 45 2.05 15.72 -1.68
C THR A 45 1.62 15.38 -3.10
N LYS A 46 1.51 14.09 -3.43
CA LYS A 46 1.06 13.59 -4.74
C LYS A 46 0.05 12.47 -4.56
N THR A 47 -1.00 12.49 -5.36
CA THR A 47 -1.99 11.42 -5.44
C THR A 47 -1.40 10.19 -6.13
N THR A 48 -2.05 9.04 -5.91
CA THR A 48 -1.68 7.79 -6.58
C THR A 48 -1.84 7.91 -8.09
N ALA A 49 -2.88 8.61 -8.54
CA ALA A 49 -3.14 8.89 -9.96
C ALA A 49 -2.02 9.75 -10.57
N GLU A 50 -1.64 10.85 -9.93
CA GLU A 50 -0.54 11.72 -10.40
C GLU A 50 0.80 10.97 -10.46
N MET A 51 1.09 10.11 -9.49
CA MET A 51 2.31 9.30 -9.52
C MET A 51 2.33 8.30 -10.67
N ARG A 52 1.18 7.72 -11.03
CA ARG A 52 1.07 6.82 -12.18
C ARG A 52 1.25 7.55 -13.51
N MET A 53 0.94 8.85 -13.56
CA MET A 53 1.14 9.70 -14.75
C MET A 53 2.55 10.28 -14.86
N ASN A 54 3.38 10.18 -13.81
CA ASN A 54 4.77 10.63 -13.87
C ASN A 54 5.53 9.85 -14.95
N SER A 55 6.25 10.54 -15.83
CA SER A 55 6.95 9.95 -16.99
C SER A 55 7.90 8.82 -16.62
N ASP A 56 8.67 8.98 -15.54
CA ASP A 56 9.68 8.00 -15.13
C ASP A 56 9.00 6.75 -14.56
N ILE A 57 7.93 6.93 -13.80
CA ILE A 57 7.12 5.84 -13.27
C ILE A 57 6.38 5.12 -14.38
N ALA A 58 5.76 5.85 -15.31
CA ALA A 58 5.03 5.28 -16.44
C ALA A 58 5.97 4.45 -17.33
N ALA A 59 7.14 4.99 -17.70
CA ALA A 59 8.15 4.26 -18.47
C ALA A 59 8.67 3.02 -17.73
N LYS A 60 8.86 3.13 -16.40
CA LYS A 60 9.26 1.98 -15.58
C LYS A 60 8.18 0.90 -15.56
N VAL A 61 6.92 1.28 -15.38
CA VAL A 61 5.76 0.37 -15.35
C VAL A 61 5.61 -0.34 -16.70
N GLU A 62 5.68 0.40 -17.81
CA GLU A 62 5.62 -0.14 -19.16
C GLU A 62 6.73 -1.17 -19.40
N ARG A 63 7.97 -0.83 -19.04
CA ARG A 63 9.10 -1.76 -19.15
C ARG A 63 8.89 -3.04 -18.34
N ILE A 64 8.41 -2.92 -17.09
CA ILE A 64 8.14 -4.08 -16.24
C ILE A 64 7.04 -4.94 -16.84
N ASN A 65 5.97 -4.34 -17.36
CA ASN A 65 4.84 -5.06 -17.94
C ASN A 65 5.21 -5.78 -19.23
N LYS A 66 6.09 -5.21 -20.05
CA LYS A 66 6.65 -5.91 -21.21
C LYS A 66 7.38 -7.19 -20.79
N ILE A 67 8.26 -7.09 -19.79
CA ILE A 67 9.00 -8.25 -19.27
C ILE A 67 8.05 -9.29 -18.66
N ARG A 68 7.03 -8.85 -17.91
CA ARG A 68 6.02 -9.74 -17.32
C ARG A 68 5.21 -10.46 -18.40
N TYR A 69 4.82 -9.76 -19.47
CA TYR A 69 4.12 -10.36 -20.59
C TYR A 69 4.93 -11.49 -21.24
N ASP A 70 6.22 -11.23 -21.51
CA ASP A 70 7.13 -12.23 -22.10
C ASP A 70 7.32 -13.44 -21.16
N ASN A 71 7.42 -13.21 -19.86
CA ASN A 71 7.54 -14.27 -18.87
C ASN A 71 6.24 -15.07 -18.70
N ASN A 72 5.08 -14.43 -18.82
CA ASN A 72 3.78 -15.10 -18.72
C ASN A 72 3.61 -16.17 -19.80
N GLN A 73 4.13 -15.96 -21.01
CA GLN A 73 4.10 -16.99 -22.05
C GLN A 73 4.80 -18.29 -21.59
N LYS A 74 5.91 -18.16 -20.87
CA LYS A 74 6.65 -19.31 -20.33
C LYS A 74 5.93 -19.98 -19.15
N LEU A 75 5.29 -19.18 -18.29
CA LEU A 75 4.53 -19.68 -17.14
C LEU A 75 3.30 -20.46 -17.60
N LEU A 76 2.53 -19.88 -18.52
CA LEU A 76 1.34 -20.50 -19.09
C LEU A 76 1.69 -21.79 -19.85
N ALA A 77 2.82 -21.82 -20.57
CA ALA A 77 3.31 -23.04 -21.23
C ALA A 77 3.68 -24.16 -20.23
N LYS A 78 4.01 -23.82 -18.98
CA LYS A 78 4.27 -24.78 -17.90
C LYS A 78 3.01 -25.18 -17.11
N GLY A 79 1.84 -24.59 -17.44
CA GLY A 79 0.60 -24.76 -16.67
C GLY A 79 0.58 -23.98 -15.35
N GLU A 80 1.48 -23.00 -15.18
CA GLU A 80 1.50 -22.11 -14.02
C GLU A 80 0.61 -20.87 -14.26
N GLU A 81 0.18 -20.22 -13.18
CA GLU A 81 -0.60 -18.98 -13.26
C GLU A 81 0.24 -17.83 -13.83
N GLY A 82 -0.38 -17.01 -14.68
CA GLY A 82 0.23 -15.81 -15.23
C GLY A 82 0.39 -14.70 -14.18
N LEU A 83 1.41 -13.88 -14.32
CA LEU A 83 1.61 -12.68 -13.49
C LEU A 83 0.64 -11.58 -13.90
N ASP A 84 0.01 -10.95 -12.91
CA ASP A 84 -0.79 -9.75 -13.15
C ASP A 84 0.07 -8.58 -13.67
N PRO A 85 -0.52 -7.69 -14.50
CA PRO A 85 0.11 -6.43 -14.85
C PRO A 85 0.50 -5.64 -13.60
N TYR A 86 1.74 -5.14 -13.59
CA TYR A 86 2.21 -4.22 -12.59
C TYR A 86 1.59 -2.85 -12.78
N GLN A 87 1.15 -2.24 -11.69
CA GLN A 87 0.83 -0.83 -11.60
C GLN A 87 1.52 -0.24 -10.38
N PHE A 88 1.89 1.04 -10.47
CA PHE A 88 2.39 1.75 -9.31
C PHE A 88 1.30 1.89 -8.24
N ASP A 89 1.64 1.49 -7.02
CA ASP A 89 0.87 1.71 -5.80
C ASP A 89 1.82 2.21 -4.72
N TYR A 90 1.37 3.11 -3.85
CA TYR A 90 2.10 3.34 -2.60
C TYR A 90 1.90 2.13 -1.70
N LEU A 91 2.99 1.53 -1.23
CA LEU A 91 2.94 0.32 -0.42
C LEU A 91 3.22 0.61 1.06
N LEU A 92 2.53 -0.13 1.92
CA LEU A 92 2.84 -0.36 3.32
C LEU A 92 3.28 -1.82 3.44
N LEU A 93 4.48 -2.03 3.98
CA LEU A 93 5.10 -3.34 4.15
C LEU A 93 5.41 -3.57 5.63
N CYS A 94 5.50 -4.83 6.04
CA CYS A 94 6.12 -5.17 7.31
C CYS A 94 7.65 -5.28 7.13
N ALA A 95 8.43 -4.53 7.93
CA ALA A 95 9.90 -4.53 7.89
C ALA A 95 10.54 -5.18 9.13
N LYS A 96 9.75 -5.86 9.97
CA LYS A 96 10.26 -6.64 11.12
C LYS A 96 9.72 -8.05 11.04
N ILE A 97 10.61 -9.04 11.09
CA ILE A 97 10.23 -10.46 11.11
C ILE A 97 9.26 -10.69 12.28
N CYS A 98 8.04 -11.10 11.93
CA CYS A 98 6.90 -11.21 12.84
C CYS A 98 6.15 -12.55 12.70
N GLY A 99 6.69 -13.50 11.93
CA GLY A 99 6.08 -14.82 11.74
C GLY A 99 6.37 -15.43 10.36
N THR A 100 5.78 -16.60 10.10
CA THR A 100 5.97 -17.35 8.84
C THR A 100 5.42 -16.62 7.62
N SER A 101 4.29 -15.93 7.78
CA SER A 101 3.64 -15.14 6.71
C SER A 101 4.17 -13.71 6.60
N HIS A 102 5.29 -13.38 7.24
CA HIS A 102 5.87 -12.03 7.26
C HIS A 102 6.02 -11.43 5.85
N TYR A 103 6.44 -12.24 4.88
CA TYR A 103 6.64 -11.83 3.49
C TYR A 103 5.34 -11.37 2.78
N ASN A 104 4.18 -11.83 3.26
CA ASN A 104 2.88 -11.53 2.66
C ASN A 104 2.18 -10.32 3.31
N MET A 105 2.85 -9.63 4.23
CA MET A 105 2.29 -8.46 4.92
C MET A 105 2.50 -7.20 4.08
N GLN A 106 1.67 -7.05 3.05
CA GLN A 106 1.63 -5.89 2.17
C GLN A 106 0.22 -5.30 2.13
N MET A 107 0.15 -3.98 2.24
CA MET A 107 -1.08 -3.21 2.04
C MET A 107 -0.83 -2.06 1.07
N LYS A 108 -1.88 -1.66 0.34
CA LYS A 108 -1.85 -0.49 -0.54
C LYS A 108 -2.31 0.75 0.22
N ILE A 109 -1.54 1.82 0.10
CA ILE A 109 -1.95 3.17 0.48
C ILE A 109 -2.42 3.85 -0.80
N VAL A 110 -3.69 4.21 -0.86
CA VAL A 110 -4.23 5.00 -1.97
C VAL A 110 -4.34 6.44 -1.50
N VAL A 111 -3.55 7.33 -2.10
CA VAL A 111 -3.67 8.78 -1.93
C VAL A 111 -4.61 9.33 -3.00
N ASP A 112 -5.67 10.00 -2.56
CA ASP A 112 -6.75 10.54 -3.39
C ASP A 112 -6.87 12.06 -3.30
N THR A 113 -7.60 12.66 -4.24
CA THR A 113 -8.12 14.02 -4.06
C THR A 113 -9.08 14.06 -2.88
N GLU A 114 -9.28 15.23 -2.27
CA GLU A 114 -10.25 15.38 -1.17
C GLU A 114 -11.67 14.97 -1.59
N LYS A 115 -12.08 15.30 -2.82
CA LYS A 115 -13.38 14.92 -3.38
C LYS A 115 -13.53 13.40 -3.46
N ASP A 116 -12.53 12.72 -4.02
CA ASP A 116 -12.59 11.27 -4.20
C ASP A 116 -12.49 10.52 -2.87
N TYR A 117 -11.65 11.01 -1.95
CA TYR A 117 -11.60 10.49 -0.59
C TYR A 117 -12.96 10.61 0.13
N ASN A 118 -13.62 11.77 0.04
CA ASN A 118 -14.93 12.00 0.65
C ASN A 118 -16.00 11.10 0.02
N LYS A 119 -15.94 10.87 -1.29
CA LYS A 119 -16.80 9.89 -1.98
C LYS A 119 -16.55 8.48 -1.45
N TRP A 120 -15.29 8.07 -1.35
CA TRP A 120 -14.91 6.74 -0.86
C TRP A 120 -15.33 6.51 0.60
N ILE A 121 -15.08 7.45 1.49
CA ILE A 121 -15.44 7.30 2.91
C ILE A 121 -16.95 7.29 3.11
N SER A 122 -17.71 8.04 2.31
CA SER A 122 -19.18 8.04 2.38
C SER A 122 -19.81 6.71 1.94
N SER A 123 -19.10 5.91 1.14
CA SER A 123 -19.57 4.59 0.74
C SER A 123 -19.18 3.48 1.73
N GLN A 124 -18.33 3.78 2.72
CA GLN A 124 -17.95 2.78 3.73
C GLN A 124 -19.01 2.70 4.82
N SER A 125 -19.37 1.49 5.23
CA SER A 125 -20.22 1.29 6.39
C SER A 125 -19.50 1.72 7.66
N ALA A 126 -20.24 2.28 8.62
CA ALA A 126 -19.68 2.62 9.93
C ALA A 126 -19.17 1.33 10.60
N PHE A 127 -18.01 1.39 11.25
CA PHE A 127 -17.44 0.23 11.96
C PHE A 127 -18.43 -0.38 12.97
N SER A 128 -19.22 0.47 13.64
CA SER A 128 -20.29 0.05 14.57
C SER A 128 -21.39 -0.77 13.91
N SER A 129 -21.62 -0.63 12.61
CA SER A 129 -22.61 -1.44 11.88
C SER A 129 -22.06 -2.79 11.38
N ILE A 130 -20.74 -2.98 11.39
CA ILE A 130 -20.08 -4.20 10.91
C ILE A 130 -19.80 -5.17 12.07
N MET A 131 -19.53 -4.65 13.28
CA MET A 131 -19.36 -5.45 14.49
C MET A 131 -20.72 -5.73 15.14
N GLN A 132 -21.45 -6.70 14.61
CA GLN A 132 -22.52 -7.40 15.32
C GLN A 132 -21.96 -8.65 16.01
#